data_AF-A0A523PSY7-F1
#
_entry.id   AF-A0A523PSY7-F1
#
_cell.length_a   1.000
_cell.length_b   1.000
_cell.length_c   1.000
_cell.angle_alpha   90.00
_cell.angle_beta   90.00
_cell.angle_gamma   90.00
#
_symmetry.space_group_name_H-M   'P 1'
#
loop_
_entity.id
_entity.type
_entity.pdbx_description
1 polymer ?
#
loop_
_entity_poly.entity_id
_entity_poly.type
_entity_poly.pdbx_seq_one_letter_code
_entity_poly.pdbx_strand_id
1 'polypeptide(L)'
;LLEADVEVIDLLPIFLAARYDDSGTTDRRLYHEYDDHWTPRAAVLAAGAIARRLREMPWFEAGPHRAGVDFEVRREQGVWDLHLEHKHLVRLPEPSGPVPVWFERVVNAQGERAHEKDITSPILLLGDSYSRYYAPESSDLVSLLYARTGWRLDGIVLSGNASKGVWEAVARRRDGLAGKRVVVWVLTAKAFANPDLRVAVPLFSD
;
A
#
# COMPACT_ATOMS: atom_id res chain seq x y z
N LEU A 1 -5.66 2.58 19.34
CA LEU A 1 -6.21 1.74 18.25
C LEU A 1 -6.68 0.40 18.78
N LEU A 2 -5.81 -0.41 19.39
CA LEU A 2 -6.23 -1.70 19.98
C LEU A 2 -7.35 -1.54 21.03
N GLU A 3 -7.27 -0.54 21.90
CA GLU A 3 -8.34 -0.22 22.88
C GLU A 3 -9.67 0.19 22.21
N ALA A 4 -9.63 0.60 20.95
CA ALA A 4 -10.80 0.96 20.13
C ALA A 4 -11.23 -0.19 19.20
N ASP A 5 -10.78 -1.42 19.47
CA ASP A 5 -11.05 -2.62 18.68
C ASP A 5 -10.62 -2.50 17.20
N VAL A 6 -9.62 -1.65 16.94
CA VAL A 6 -8.98 -1.56 15.64
C VAL A 6 -7.78 -2.49 15.63
N GLU A 7 -7.84 -3.49 14.76
CA GLU A 7 -6.72 -4.39 14.53
C GLU A 7 -5.54 -3.65 13.88
N VAL A 8 -4.31 -3.94 14.33
CA VAL A 8 -3.10 -3.28 13.85
C VAL A 8 -2.09 -4.29 13.34
N ILE A 9 -1.67 -4.13 12.08
CA ILE A 9 -0.51 -4.82 11.53
C ILE A 9 0.71 -3.92 11.74
N ASP A 10 1.54 -4.27 12.72
CA ASP A 10 2.80 -3.57 12.96
C ASP A 10 3.87 -4.03 11.96
N LEU A 11 4.24 -3.12 11.03
CA LEU A 11 5.26 -3.38 10.03
C LEU A 11 6.69 -3.23 10.56
N LEU A 12 6.90 -2.57 11.70
CA LEU A 12 8.24 -2.35 12.26
C LEU A 12 9.02 -3.66 12.51
N PRO A 13 8.50 -4.66 13.23
CA PRO A 13 9.23 -5.91 13.46
C PRO A 13 9.51 -6.66 12.15
N ILE A 14 8.59 -6.61 11.18
CA ILE A 14 8.76 -7.23 9.86
C ILE A 14 9.90 -6.56 9.09
N PHE A 15 9.94 -5.23 9.11
CA PHE A 15 10.99 -4.46 8.43
C PHE A 15 12.34 -4.60 9.12
N LEU A 16 12.38 -4.66 10.46
CA LEU A 16 13.62 -4.92 11.19
C LEU A 16 14.18 -6.30 10.84
N ALA A 17 13.35 -7.35 10.86
CA ALA A 17 13.77 -8.69 10.46
C ALA A 17 14.31 -8.70 9.02
N ALA A 18 13.60 -8.09 8.07
CA ALA A 18 14.02 -8.03 6.68
C ALA A 18 15.27 -7.17 6.44
N ARG A 19 15.59 -6.20 7.30
CA ARG A 19 16.82 -5.41 7.20
C ARG A 19 18.08 -6.24 7.48
N TYR A 20 17.97 -7.17 8.43
CA TYR A 20 19.06 -8.06 8.85
C TYR A 20 19.11 -9.38 8.09
N ASP A 21 18.16 -9.63 7.19
CA ASP A 21 18.17 -10.80 6.33
C ASP A 21 19.23 -10.66 5.22
N ASP A 22 20.27 -11.49 5.32
CA ASP A 22 21.40 -11.57 4.39
C ASP A 22 21.19 -12.58 3.26
N SER A 23 19.98 -13.18 3.11
CA SER A 23 19.73 -14.30 2.18
C SER A 23 19.67 -13.90 0.70
N GLY A 24 20.74 -13.32 0.16
CA GLY A 24 20.97 -13.18 -1.29
C GLY A 24 20.18 -12.06 -1.98
N THR A 25 19.58 -11.13 -1.23
CA THR A 25 18.92 -9.96 -1.83
C THR A 25 19.95 -8.86 -2.05
N THR A 26 20.15 -8.44 -3.31
CA THR A 26 21.10 -7.35 -3.65
C THR A 26 20.65 -5.98 -3.17
N ASP A 27 19.33 -5.75 -3.04
CA ASP A 27 18.78 -4.54 -2.43
C ASP A 27 18.27 -4.81 -1.01
N ARG A 28 19.03 -4.38 -0.02
CA ARG A 28 18.69 -4.50 1.40
C ARG A 28 17.85 -3.33 1.92
N ARG A 29 17.71 -2.25 1.14
CA ARG A 29 17.05 -1.03 1.59
C ARG A 29 15.55 -1.25 1.68
N LEU A 30 14.95 -0.76 2.75
CA LEU A 30 13.50 -0.74 2.96
C LEU A 30 12.93 0.67 2.85
N TYR A 31 13.79 1.67 2.90
CA TYR A 31 13.48 3.07 2.65
C TYR A 31 14.54 3.65 1.74
N HIS A 32 14.13 4.64 0.96
CA HIS A 32 15.06 5.44 0.19
C HIS A 32 15.88 6.34 1.12
N GLU A 33 17.09 6.71 0.70
CA GLU A 33 18.01 7.48 1.55
C GLU A 33 17.63 8.96 1.66
N TYR A 34 16.97 9.51 0.63
CA TYR A 34 16.62 10.94 0.52
C TYR A 34 15.14 11.17 0.25
N ASP A 35 14.35 10.11 0.28
CA ASP A 35 12.91 10.12 0.07
C ASP A 35 12.28 9.39 1.25
N ASP A 36 11.19 9.92 1.81
CA ASP A 36 10.58 9.33 2.99
C ASP A 36 9.77 8.06 2.67
N HIS A 37 9.47 7.83 1.40
CA HIS A 37 8.84 6.61 0.92
C HIS A 37 9.73 5.38 1.14
N TRP A 38 9.06 4.27 1.38
CA TRP A 38 9.67 2.95 1.41
C TRP A 38 10.20 2.56 0.02
N THR A 39 11.06 1.54 -0.06
CA THR A 39 11.46 0.93 -1.36
C THR A 39 10.37 -0.01 -1.89
N PRO A 40 10.42 -0.48 -3.16
CA PRO A 40 9.45 -1.47 -3.63
C PRO A 40 9.53 -2.78 -2.83
N ARG A 41 10.72 -3.14 -2.34
CA ARG A 41 10.92 -4.29 -1.44
C ARG A 41 10.08 -4.17 -0.17
N ALA A 42 10.02 -2.98 0.44
CA ALA A 42 9.22 -2.76 1.63
C ALA A 42 7.72 -2.75 1.33
N ALA A 43 7.30 -2.21 0.16
CA ALA A 43 5.92 -2.35 -0.30
C ALA A 43 5.50 -3.82 -0.48
N VAL A 44 6.38 -4.66 -1.02
CA VAL A 44 6.21 -6.11 -1.14
C VAL A 44 6.00 -6.78 0.21
N LEU A 45 6.84 -6.44 1.21
CA LEU A 45 6.73 -6.96 2.57
C LEU A 45 5.42 -6.51 3.24
N ALA A 46 5.05 -5.24 3.10
CA ALA A 46 3.81 -4.70 3.63
C ALA A 46 2.57 -5.38 3.01
N ALA A 47 2.53 -5.52 1.69
CA ALA A 47 1.47 -6.25 0.99
C ALA A 47 1.41 -7.73 1.42
N GLY A 48 2.57 -8.36 1.64
CA GLY A 48 2.65 -9.72 2.17
C GLY A 48 2.05 -9.86 3.57
N ALA A 49 2.36 -8.91 4.46
CA ALA A 49 1.83 -8.87 5.82
C ALA A 49 0.31 -8.69 5.83
N ILE A 50 -0.20 -7.74 5.06
CA ILE A 50 -1.63 -7.46 4.91
C ILE A 50 -2.34 -8.68 4.33
N ALA A 51 -1.86 -9.24 3.22
CA ALA A 51 -2.49 -10.39 2.57
C ALA A 51 -2.51 -11.64 3.45
N ARG A 52 -1.45 -11.89 4.22
CA ARG A 52 -1.42 -12.97 5.22
C ARG A 52 -2.53 -12.77 6.24
N ARG A 53 -2.67 -11.56 6.79
CA ARG A 53 -3.68 -11.31 7.82
C ARG A 53 -5.11 -11.42 7.26
N LEU A 54 -5.33 -10.94 6.05
CA LEU A 54 -6.61 -11.11 5.35
C LEU A 54 -6.99 -12.59 5.25
N ARG A 55 -6.05 -13.47 4.85
CA ARG A 55 -6.29 -14.93 4.76
C ARG A 55 -6.64 -15.61 6.08
N GLU A 56 -6.27 -15.00 7.21
CA GLU A 56 -6.60 -15.52 8.54
C GLU A 56 -8.00 -15.07 9.00
N MET A 57 -8.68 -14.20 8.25
CA MET A 57 -10.04 -13.76 8.59
C MET A 57 -11.07 -14.83 8.21
N PRO A 58 -12.09 -15.11 9.06
CA PRO A 58 -13.07 -16.17 8.81
C PRO A 58 -13.90 -16.01 7.52
N TRP A 59 -14.04 -14.80 7.00
CA TRP A 59 -14.80 -14.52 5.78
C TRP A 59 -13.95 -14.62 4.51
N PHE A 60 -12.61 -14.61 4.65
CA PHE A 60 -11.73 -14.43 3.51
C PHE A 60 -11.62 -15.72 2.71
N GLU A 61 -11.95 -15.60 1.43
CA GLU A 61 -11.63 -16.58 0.41
C GLU A 61 -10.77 -15.89 -0.65
N ALA A 62 -9.89 -16.64 -1.31
CA ALA A 62 -9.12 -16.11 -2.44
C ALA A 62 -10.07 -15.56 -3.51
N GLY A 63 -9.78 -14.38 -4.03
CA GLY A 63 -10.59 -13.76 -5.07
C GLY A 63 -10.52 -14.52 -6.39
N PRO A 64 -11.38 -14.15 -7.35
CA PRO A 64 -11.56 -14.94 -8.57
C PRO A 64 -10.36 -14.89 -9.53
N HIS A 65 -9.46 -13.91 -9.38
CA HIS A 65 -8.35 -13.70 -10.31
C HIS A 65 -7.12 -14.51 -9.92
N ARG A 66 -6.47 -15.11 -10.92
CA ARG A 66 -5.38 -16.07 -10.72
C ARG A 66 -4.12 -15.68 -11.50
N ALA A 67 -2.97 -15.88 -10.85
CA ALA A 67 -1.68 -15.75 -11.50
C ALA A 67 -1.56 -16.75 -12.68
N GLY A 68 -0.98 -16.30 -13.80
CA GLY A 68 -0.89 -17.06 -15.05
C GLY A 68 -2.18 -17.11 -15.88
N VAL A 69 -3.28 -16.52 -15.40
CA VAL A 69 -4.56 -16.44 -16.12
C VAL A 69 -4.95 -14.98 -16.28
N ASP A 70 -5.16 -14.29 -15.17
CA ASP A 70 -5.63 -12.89 -15.15
C ASP A 70 -4.47 -11.89 -15.03
N PHE A 71 -3.35 -12.33 -14.45
CA PHE A 71 -2.16 -11.51 -14.26
C PHE A 71 -0.89 -12.36 -14.14
N GLU A 72 0.26 -11.73 -14.30
CA GLU A 72 1.58 -12.26 -13.97
C GLU A 72 2.27 -11.32 -12.96
N VAL A 73 3.12 -11.89 -12.11
CA VAL A 73 4.04 -11.11 -11.26
C VAL A 73 5.44 -11.25 -11.83
N ARG A 74 6.02 -10.14 -12.27
CA ARG A 74 7.37 -10.11 -12.85
C ARG A 74 8.32 -9.39 -11.91
N ARG A 75 9.42 -10.06 -11.55
CA ARG A 75 10.49 -9.46 -10.74
C ARG A 75 11.57 -8.92 -11.66
N GLU A 76 11.68 -7.60 -11.73
CA GLU A 76 12.53 -6.93 -12.71
C GLU A 76 13.29 -5.79 -12.07
N GLN A 77 14.51 -5.57 -12.54
CA GLN A 77 15.29 -4.39 -12.18
C GLN A 77 14.82 -3.20 -13.03
N GLY A 78 14.66 -2.05 -12.38
CA GLY A 78 14.37 -0.79 -13.05
C GLY A 78 15.11 0.37 -12.39
N VAL A 79 14.81 1.57 -12.87
CA VAL A 79 15.25 2.81 -12.25
C VAL A 79 14.02 3.54 -11.72
N TRP A 80 14.17 4.19 -10.58
CA TRP A 80 13.11 4.99 -9.99
C TRP A 80 13.59 6.40 -9.72
N ASP A 81 12.87 7.39 -10.24
CA ASP A 81 13.15 8.79 -9.96
C ASP A 81 12.62 9.13 -8.58
N LEU A 82 13.55 9.42 -7.65
CA LEU A 82 13.19 9.86 -6.31
C LEU A 82 12.46 11.20 -6.40
N HIS A 83 11.15 11.16 -6.14
CA HIS A 83 10.35 12.36 -6.05
C HIS A 83 10.50 12.91 -4.64
N LEU A 84 11.39 13.89 -4.48
CA LEU A 84 11.51 14.67 -3.25
C LEU A 84 10.22 15.50 -3.06
N GLU A 85 9.10 14.87 -2.67
CA GLU A 85 7.86 15.59 -2.31
C GLU A 85 8.07 16.45 -1.06
N HIS A 86 9.15 16.19 -0.30
CA HIS A 86 9.49 16.89 0.93
C HIS A 86 10.91 17.50 0.92
N LYS A 87 11.25 18.27 -0.14
CA LYS A 87 12.52 19.03 -0.28
C LYS A 87 12.92 19.90 0.92
N HIS A 88 12.00 20.16 1.85
CA HIS A 88 12.22 21.04 2.99
C HIS A 88 12.65 20.32 4.28
N LEU A 89 12.60 18.99 4.32
CA LEU A 89 12.83 18.23 5.57
C LEU A 89 14.26 17.69 5.71
N VAL A 90 15.05 17.70 4.64
CA VAL A 90 16.36 17.03 4.62
C VAL A 90 17.42 18.00 4.08
N ARG A 91 18.29 18.51 4.97
CA ARG A 91 19.52 19.27 4.62
C ARG A 91 20.66 18.34 4.19
N LEU A 92 20.38 17.31 3.40
CA LEU A 92 21.40 16.42 2.86
C LEU A 92 21.68 16.81 1.41
N PRO A 93 22.92 16.63 0.90
CA PRO A 93 23.20 16.81 -0.52
C PRO A 93 22.29 15.87 -1.32
N GLU A 94 21.49 16.42 -2.24
CA GLU A 94 20.55 15.63 -3.03
C GLU A 94 21.28 14.58 -3.88
N PRO A 95 20.85 13.31 -3.91
CA PRO A 95 21.02 12.52 -5.11
C PRO A 95 19.97 13.02 -6.10
N SER A 96 20.39 13.89 -6.99
CA SER A 96 19.60 14.20 -8.17
C SER A 96 19.76 13.02 -9.15
N GLY A 97 18.88 12.03 -9.10
CA GLY A 97 18.80 11.07 -10.20
C GLY A 97 18.07 9.76 -9.93
N PRO A 98 17.82 9.00 -11.01
CA PRO A 98 17.20 7.69 -10.91
C PRO A 98 18.03 6.73 -10.06
N VAL A 99 17.39 6.00 -9.15
CA VAL A 99 18.04 4.96 -8.34
C VAL A 99 17.66 3.56 -8.84
N PRO A 100 18.60 2.61 -8.91
CA PRO A 100 18.25 1.24 -9.26
C PRO A 100 17.44 0.59 -8.14
N VAL A 101 16.33 -0.04 -8.53
CA VAL A 101 15.43 -0.78 -7.63
C VAL A 101 14.94 -2.06 -8.30
N TRP A 102 14.45 -2.99 -7.49
CA TRP A 102 13.77 -4.20 -7.95
C TRP A 102 12.27 -4.06 -7.73
N PHE A 103 11.48 -4.18 -8.79
CA PHE A 103 10.03 -4.17 -8.73
C PHE A 103 9.47 -5.59 -8.74
N GLU A 104 8.37 -5.80 -8.02
CA GLU A 104 7.42 -6.89 -8.31
C GLU A 104 6.24 -6.28 -9.07
N ARG A 105 6.28 -6.36 -10.40
CA ARG A 105 5.30 -5.75 -11.30
C ARG A 105 4.14 -6.70 -11.52
N VAL A 106 2.91 -6.21 -11.35
CA VAL A 106 1.69 -6.99 -11.59
C VAL A 106 1.07 -6.58 -12.92
N VAL A 107 1.19 -7.46 -13.91
CA VAL A 107 0.85 -7.15 -15.31
C VAL A 107 -0.15 -8.14 -15.90
N ASN A 108 -0.87 -7.74 -16.93
CA ASN A 108 -1.73 -8.63 -17.73
C ASN A 108 -0.89 -9.46 -18.73
N ALA A 109 -1.56 -10.30 -19.53
CA ALA A 109 -0.90 -11.12 -20.56
C ALA A 109 -0.16 -10.30 -21.64
N GLN A 110 -0.53 -9.03 -21.83
CA GLN A 110 0.10 -8.10 -22.76
C GLN A 110 1.31 -7.39 -22.13
N GLY A 111 1.60 -7.60 -20.84
CA GLY A 111 2.66 -6.93 -20.10
C GLY A 111 2.29 -5.51 -19.63
N GLU A 112 1.02 -5.13 -19.73
CA GLU A 112 0.50 -3.85 -19.24
C GLU A 112 0.01 -3.98 -17.80
N ARG A 113 -0.23 -2.86 -17.09
CA ARG A 113 -0.79 -2.88 -15.73
C ARG A 113 -2.07 -3.71 -15.65
N ALA A 114 -2.14 -4.62 -14.70
CA ALA A 114 -3.32 -5.45 -14.51
C ALA A 114 -4.55 -4.63 -14.10
N HIS A 115 -5.74 -5.08 -14.49
CA HIS A 115 -6.99 -4.45 -14.04
C HIS A 115 -7.30 -4.88 -12.59
N GLU A 116 -6.80 -4.09 -11.66
CA GLU A 116 -6.67 -4.40 -10.24
C GLU A 116 -7.63 -3.61 -9.33
N LYS A 117 -8.43 -2.70 -9.89
CA LYS A 117 -9.35 -1.84 -9.14
C LYS A 117 -10.80 -2.21 -9.41
N ASP A 118 -11.61 -2.22 -8.35
CA ASP A 118 -13.04 -2.47 -8.42
C ASP A 118 -13.75 -1.85 -7.21
N ILE A 119 -14.59 -0.85 -7.43
CA ILE A 119 -15.35 -0.18 -6.36
C ILE A 119 -16.29 -1.15 -5.64
N THR A 120 -16.68 -2.26 -6.25
CA THR A 120 -17.56 -3.27 -5.63
C THR A 120 -16.79 -4.30 -4.80
N SER A 121 -15.45 -4.23 -4.77
CA SER A 121 -14.62 -5.14 -3.98
C SER A 121 -15.02 -5.17 -2.51
N PRO A 122 -14.96 -6.34 -1.84
CA PRO A 122 -15.13 -6.45 -0.40
C PRO A 122 -13.97 -5.83 0.40
N ILE A 123 -12.85 -5.51 -0.27
CA ILE A 123 -11.64 -4.96 0.35
C ILE A 123 -11.48 -3.49 -0.09
N LEU A 124 -11.59 -2.57 0.87
CA LEU A 124 -11.28 -1.16 0.69
C LEU A 124 -9.88 -0.86 1.23
N LEU A 125 -9.00 -0.33 0.39
CA LEU A 125 -7.70 0.22 0.79
C LEU A 125 -7.82 1.74 0.95
N LEU A 126 -7.55 2.24 2.15
CA LEU A 126 -7.36 3.67 2.44
C LEU A 126 -5.87 3.93 2.66
N GLY A 127 -5.30 4.96 2.03
CA GLY A 127 -3.90 5.30 2.27
C GLY A 127 -3.48 6.63 1.66
N ASP A 128 -2.16 6.84 1.60
CA ASP A 128 -1.51 8.03 1.07
C ASP A 128 -0.53 7.67 -0.07
N SER A 129 0.41 8.58 -0.35
CA SER A 129 1.43 8.39 -1.36
C SER A 129 2.17 7.05 -1.23
N TYR A 130 2.39 6.51 -0.03
CA TYR A 130 3.05 5.20 0.16
C TYR A 130 2.28 4.06 -0.52
N SER A 131 0.94 4.12 -0.51
CA SER A 131 0.09 3.10 -1.09
C SER A 131 0.08 3.10 -2.62
N ARG A 132 0.47 4.21 -3.27
CA ARG A 132 0.46 4.36 -4.74
C ARG A 132 1.79 4.78 -5.36
N TYR A 133 2.85 4.89 -4.57
CA TYR A 133 4.12 5.49 -4.99
C TYR A 133 4.67 4.83 -6.26
N TYR A 134 4.58 3.50 -6.34
CA TYR A 134 5.04 2.70 -7.49
C TYR A 134 3.95 2.33 -8.49
N ALA A 135 2.87 3.12 -8.55
CA ALA A 135 1.74 2.86 -9.44
C ALA A 135 2.10 2.86 -10.94
N PRO A 136 3.00 3.73 -11.43
CA PRO A 136 3.48 3.64 -12.82
C PRO A 136 4.13 2.29 -13.17
N GLU A 137 4.71 1.62 -12.17
CA GLU A 137 5.43 0.37 -12.34
C GLU A 137 4.57 -0.87 -12.01
N SER A 138 3.29 -0.67 -11.65
CA SER A 138 2.39 -1.72 -11.17
C SER A 138 2.97 -2.52 -9.99
N SER A 139 3.71 -1.82 -9.13
CA SER A 139 4.38 -2.38 -7.94
C SER A 139 3.96 -1.66 -6.66
N ASP A 140 2.83 -0.96 -6.71
CA ASP A 140 2.23 -0.30 -5.55
C ASP A 140 1.37 -1.26 -4.71
N LEU A 141 0.90 -0.81 -3.54
CA LEU A 141 0.14 -1.69 -2.64
C LEU A 141 -1.15 -2.21 -3.27
N VAL A 142 -1.80 -1.45 -4.16
CA VAL A 142 -3.02 -1.91 -4.84
C VAL A 142 -2.69 -3.11 -5.72
N SER A 143 -1.69 -2.97 -6.61
CA SER A 143 -1.23 -4.04 -7.50
C SER A 143 -0.79 -5.28 -6.71
N LEU A 144 0.06 -5.07 -5.69
CA LEU A 144 0.61 -6.16 -4.90
C LEU A 144 -0.46 -6.91 -4.09
N LEU A 145 -1.45 -6.20 -3.53
CA LEU A 145 -2.56 -6.85 -2.84
C LEU A 145 -3.47 -7.60 -3.80
N TYR A 146 -3.69 -7.09 -5.02
CA TYR A 146 -4.43 -7.80 -6.05
C TYR A 146 -3.76 -9.14 -6.37
N ALA A 147 -2.46 -9.12 -6.63
CA ALA A 147 -1.70 -10.33 -6.91
C ALA A 147 -1.71 -11.34 -5.76
N ARG A 148 -1.72 -10.86 -4.50
CA ARG A 148 -1.66 -11.73 -3.31
C ARG A 148 -3.02 -12.25 -2.87
N THR A 149 -4.10 -11.54 -3.17
CA THR A 149 -5.44 -11.89 -2.68
C THR A 149 -6.35 -12.46 -3.76
N GLY A 150 -6.06 -12.23 -5.04
CA GLY A 150 -6.94 -12.55 -6.17
C GLY A 150 -8.17 -11.63 -6.26
N TRP A 151 -8.32 -10.70 -5.31
CA TRP A 151 -9.37 -9.69 -5.30
C TRP A 151 -8.83 -8.41 -5.91
N ARG A 152 -9.61 -7.80 -6.81
CA ARG A 152 -9.43 -6.38 -7.12
C ARG A 152 -9.73 -5.55 -5.86
N LEU A 153 -9.19 -4.34 -5.77
CA LEU A 153 -9.34 -3.49 -4.59
C LEU A 153 -10.22 -2.28 -4.91
N ASP A 154 -11.07 -1.90 -3.97
CA ASP A 154 -11.56 -0.51 -3.91
C ASP A 154 -10.45 0.32 -3.25
N GLY A 155 -10.02 1.41 -3.85
CA GLY A 155 -8.86 2.17 -3.38
C GLY A 155 -9.15 3.66 -3.29
N ILE A 156 -9.05 4.21 -2.08
CA ILE A 156 -9.00 5.67 -1.84
C ILE A 156 -7.60 6.00 -1.34
N VAL A 157 -6.81 6.64 -2.20
CA VAL A 157 -5.43 7.01 -1.89
C VAL A 157 -5.23 8.50 -2.10
N LEU A 158 -4.96 9.23 -1.01
CA LEU A 158 -4.81 10.69 -1.01
C LEU A 158 -3.42 11.08 -0.50
N SER A 159 -2.54 11.58 -1.38
CA SER A 159 -1.18 12.01 -1.00
C SER A 159 -1.20 13.00 0.17
N GLY A 160 -0.40 12.72 1.19
CA GLY A 160 -0.30 13.54 2.40
C GLY A 160 -1.54 13.54 3.31
N ASN A 161 -2.59 12.77 2.98
CA ASN A 161 -3.86 12.82 3.71
C ASN A 161 -4.51 11.45 3.89
N ALA A 162 -3.75 10.47 4.40
CA ALA A 162 -4.28 9.18 4.82
C ALA A 162 -5.08 9.21 6.13
N SER A 163 -5.14 10.33 6.86
CA SER A 163 -5.87 10.42 8.13
C SER A 163 -7.36 10.72 7.89
N LYS A 164 -7.78 11.97 8.00
CA LYS A 164 -9.18 12.38 7.93
C LYS A 164 -9.71 12.38 6.49
N GLY A 165 -8.91 12.81 5.51
CA GLY A 165 -9.35 13.02 4.14
C GLY A 165 -9.86 11.76 3.45
N VAL A 166 -9.22 10.60 3.69
CA VAL A 166 -9.69 9.31 3.15
C VAL A 166 -11.07 8.94 3.71
N TRP A 167 -11.31 9.16 5.00
CA TRP A 167 -12.61 8.90 5.62
C TRP A 167 -13.68 9.89 5.16
N GLU A 168 -13.34 11.16 4.96
CA GLU A 168 -14.28 12.12 4.34
C GLU A 168 -14.62 11.71 2.90
N ALA A 169 -13.68 11.11 2.16
CA ALA A 169 -13.96 10.55 0.85
C ALA A 169 -14.90 9.33 0.94
N VAL A 170 -14.79 8.49 1.98
CA VAL A 170 -15.78 7.44 2.27
C VAL A 170 -17.15 8.04 2.63
N ALA A 171 -17.22 9.13 3.39
CA ALA A 171 -18.49 9.76 3.73
C ALA A 171 -19.22 10.38 2.52
N ARG A 172 -18.46 10.87 1.52
CA ARG A 172 -19.02 11.52 0.32
C ARG A 172 -19.50 10.56 -0.77
N ARG A 173 -19.08 9.29 -0.74
CA ARG A 173 -19.50 8.30 -1.75
C ARG A 173 -20.91 7.79 -1.45
N ARG A 174 -21.69 7.54 -2.51
CA ARG A 174 -23.09 7.11 -2.38
C ARG A 174 -23.25 5.75 -1.72
N ASP A 175 -22.28 4.86 -1.94
CA ASP A 175 -22.25 3.50 -1.41
C ASP A 175 -21.60 3.42 -0.01
N GLY A 176 -20.91 4.46 0.45
CA GLY A 176 -20.23 4.44 1.75
C GLY A 176 -19.34 3.21 1.92
N LEU A 177 -19.68 2.37 2.91
CA LEU A 177 -19.03 1.08 3.18
C LEU A 177 -19.89 -0.14 2.75
N ALA A 178 -20.97 0.07 1.99
CA ALA A 178 -21.83 -1.02 1.56
C ALA A 178 -21.04 -2.10 0.78
N GLY A 179 -21.23 -3.35 1.18
CA GLY A 179 -20.55 -4.51 0.59
C GLY A 179 -19.09 -4.70 1.03
N LYS A 180 -18.49 -3.76 1.77
CA LYS A 180 -17.13 -3.91 2.31
C LYS A 180 -17.14 -4.90 3.48
N ARG A 181 -16.19 -5.83 3.45
CA ARG A 181 -15.91 -6.78 4.55
C ARG A 181 -14.75 -6.31 5.41
N VAL A 182 -13.82 -5.55 4.81
CA VAL A 182 -12.64 -5.04 5.50
C VAL A 182 -12.21 -3.69 4.91
N VAL A 183 -11.73 -2.82 5.79
CA VAL A 183 -11.00 -1.60 5.41
C VAL A 183 -9.55 -1.77 5.84
N VAL A 184 -8.64 -1.80 4.89
CA VAL A 184 -7.20 -1.76 5.13
C VAL A 184 -6.79 -0.29 5.15
N TRP A 185 -6.45 0.22 6.33
CA TRP A 185 -6.08 1.61 6.53
C TRP A 185 -4.57 1.75 6.73
N VAL A 186 -3.88 2.22 5.70
CA VAL A 186 -2.42 2.39 5.69
C VAL A 186 -2.07 3.78 6.22
N LEU A 187 -1.32 3.81 7.32
CA LEU A 187 -0.86 5.03 7.98
C LEU A 187 0.63 4.94 8.25
N THR A 188 1.32 6.07 8.08
CA THR A 188 2.66 6.24 8.65
C THR A 188 2.56 6.62 10.13
N ALA A 189 3.59 6.30 10.93
CA ALA A 189 3.62 6.69 12.34
C ALA A 189 3.48 8.22 12.54
N LYS A 190 3.91 9.03 11.55
CA LYS A 190 3.76 10.50 11.56
C LYS A 190 2.28 10.93 11.62
N ALA A 191 1.36 10.12 11.10
CA ALA A 191 -0.07 10.43 11.12
C ALA A 191 -0.64 10.53 12.55
N PHE A 192 -0.06 9.85 13.55
CA PHE A 192 -0.49 9.95 14.95
C PHE A 192 -0.18 11.29 15.60
N ALA A 193 0.76 12.06 15.02
CA ALA A 193 1.04 13.42 15.43
C ALA A 193 0.08 14.43 14.78
N ASN A 194 -0.64 14.06 13.73
CA ASN A 194 -1.59 14.93 13.05
C ASN A 194 -2.90 15.01 13.87
N PRO A 195 -3.35 16.22 14.30
CA PRO A 195 -4.61 16.42 14.99
C PRO A 195 -5.83 15.86 14.24
N ASP A 196 -5.78 15.85 12.91
CA ASP A 196 -6.86 15.35 12.05
C ASP A 196 -7.18 13.88 12.30
N LEU A 197 -6.21 13.07 12.74
CA LEU A 197 -6.45 11.67 13.09
C LEU A 197 -7.42 11.52 14.28
N ARG A 198 -7.54 12.56 15.12
CA ARG A 198 -8.39 12.59 16.32
C ARG A 198 -9.78 13.13 16.04
N VAL A 199 -10.04 13.59 14.81
CA VAL A 199 -11.34 14.15 14.42
C VAL A 199 -12.18 13.05 13.82
N ALA A 200 -13.29 12.71 14.48
CA ALA A 200 -14.25 11.74 13.97
C ALA A 200 -14.88 12.25 12.66
N VAL A 201 -15.01 11.36 11.68
CA VAL A 201 -15.76 11.61 10.44
C VAL A 201 -17.07 10.82 10.54
N PRO A 202 -18.25 11.48 10.49
CA PRO A 202 -19.52 10.78 10.47
C PRO A 202 -19.66 10.03 9.13
N LEU A 203 -19.65 8.69 9.21
CA LEU A 203 -19.79 7.82 8.03
C LEU A 203 -21.24 7.39 7.77
N PHE A 204 -22.06 7.41 8.81
CA PHE A 204 -23.46 7.03 8.78
C PHE A 204 -24.25 8.24 9.26
N SER A 205 -25.31 8.60 8.52
CA SER A 205 -26.32 9.50 9.05
C SER A 205 -27.12 8.74 10.10
N ASP A 206 -27.33 9.35 11.27
CA ASP A 206 -28.27 8.84 12.28
C ASP A 206 -29.70 8.72 11.74
#